data_AF-A0A193SD15-F1
#
_entry.id   AF-A0A193SD15-F1
#
_cell.length_a   1.000
_cell.length_b   1.000
_cell.length_c   1.000
_cell.angle_alpha   90.00
_cell.angle_beta   90.00
_cell.angle_gamma   90.00
#
_symmetry.space_group_name_H-M   'P 1'
#
loop_
_entity.id
_entity.type
_entity.pdbx_description
1 polymer ?
#
loop_
_entity_poly.entity_id
_entity_poly.type
_entity_poly.pdbx_seq_one_letter_code
_entity_poly.pdbx_strand_id
1 'polypeptide(L)' 'MSELHTLMNRAERSAFARRCHISPGYLWQIATRWQGRRPTVDLLARMAKADSRLSIEEMVGEFADTRTGDAA' A
#
# COMPACT_ATOMS: atom_id res chain seq x y z
N MET A 1 -2.52 -3.47 4.58
CA MET A 1 -1.44 -3.45 3.56
C MET A 1 -0.20 -4.24 3.97
N SER A 2 0.20 -4.21 5.24
CA SER A 2 1.37 -4.98 5.73
C SER A 2 1.29 -6.49 5.43
N GLU A 3 0.11 -7.10 5.51
CA GLU A 3 -0.11 -8.52 5.18
C GLU A 3 -0.09 -8.83 3.68
N LEU A 4 -0.23 -7.83 2.80
CA LEU A 4 -0.18 -8.09 1.36
C LEU A 4 1.23 -8.54 0.93
N HIS A 5 2.25 -8.12 1.67
CA HIS A 5 3.64 -8.50 1.43
C HIS A 5 3.98 -9.91 1.94
N THR A 6 3.22 -10.45 2.90
CA THR A 6 3.35 -11.84 3.35
C THR A 6 2.57 -12.81 2.45
N LEU A 7 1.48 -12.34 1.83
CA LEU A 7 0.67 -13.13 0.90
C LEU A 7 1.24 -13.21 -0.53
N MET A 8 2.17 -12.33 -0.90
CA MET A 8 2.75 -12.28 -2.25
C MET A 8 4.25 -12.56 -2.26
N ASN A 9 4.69 -13.42 -3.17
CA ASN A 9 6.10 -13.61 -3.50
C ASN A 9 6.65 -12.41 -4.31
N ARG A 10 7.97 -12.42 -4.58
CA ARG A 10 8.65 -11.30 -5.26
C ARG A 10 8.12 -11.03 -6.67
N ALA A 11 7.77 -12.07 -7.42
CA ALA A 11 7.26 -11.95 -8.78
C ALA A 11 5.84 -11.35 -8.77
N GLU A 12 4.99 -11.82 -7.85
CA GLU A 12 3.63 -11.32 -7.66
C GLU A 12 3.62 -9.84 -7.26
N ARG A 13 4.49 -9.43 -6.32
CA ARG A 13 4.65 -8.01 -5.96
C ARG A 13 5.09 -7.15 -7.13
N SER A 14 5.99 -7.67 -7.97
CA SER A 14 6.46 -6.95 -9.15
C SER A 14 5.36 -6.80 -10.20
N ALA A 15 4.56 -7.85 -10.41
CA ALA A 15 3.41 -7.80 -11.30
C ALA A 15 2.31 -6.86 -10.77
N PHE A 16 2.05 -6.89 -9.46
CA PHE A 16 1.09 -6.01 -8.80
C PHE A 16 1.49 -4.54 -8.91
N ALA A 17 2.76 -4.22 -8.66
CA ALA A 17 3.29 -2.86 -8.83
C ALA A 17 3.07 -2.34 -10.25
N ARG A 18 3.35 -3.19 -11.27
CA ARG A 18 3.10 -2.85 -12.69
C ARG A 18 1.62 -2.59 -12.98
N ARG A 19 0.71 -3.42 -12.45
CA ARG A 19 -0.75 -3.22 -12.60
C ARG A 19 -1.24 -1.93 -11.95
N CYS A 20 -0.59 -1.50 -10.87
CA CYS A 20 -0.88 -0.24 -10.21
C CYS A 20 -0.17 0.97 -10.85
N HIS A 21 0.61 0.76 -11.91
CA HIS A 21 1.46 1.77 -12.56
C HIS A 21 2.47 2.43 -11.60
N ILE A 22 3.08 1.63 -10.73
CA ILE A 22 4.14 2.06 -9.81
C ILE A 22 5.36 1.13 -9.89
N SER A 23 6.49 1.57 -9.34
CA SER A 23 7.66 0.71 -9.22
C SER A 23 7.52 -0.28 -8.05
N PRO A 24 8.12 -1.48 -8.13
CA PRO A 24 8.14 -2.42 -7.00
C PRO A 24 8.79 -1.83 -5.74
N GLY A 25 9.77 -0.93 -5.91
CA GLY A 25 10.38 -0.20 -4.80
C GLY A 25 9.41 0.76 -4.13
N TYR A 26 8.58 1.46 -4.90
CA TYR A 26 7.55 2.35 -4.35
C TYR A 26 6.44 1.58 -3.65
N LEU A 27 6.03 0.42 -4.19
CA LEU A 27 5.12 -0.49 -3.51
C LEU A 27 5.67 -0.90 -2.14
N TRP A 28 6.95 -1.28 -2.07
CA TRP A 28 7.62 -1.61 -0.82
C TRP A 28 7.66 -0.43 0.16
N GLN A 29 7.96 0.79 -0.33
CA GLN A 29 7.97 1.98 0.51
C GLN A 29 6.59 2.25 1.13
N ILE A 30 5.51 2.09 0.37
CA ILE A 30 4.15 2.27 0.88
C ILE A 30 3.81 1.19 1.91
N ALA A 31 4.07 -0.08 1.59
CA ALA A 31 3.73 -1.20 2.47
C ALA A 31 4.51 -1.22 3.77
N THR A 32 5.77 -0.77 3.76
CA THR A 32 6.61 -0.64 4.97
C THR A 32 6.44 0.72 5.66
N ARG A 33 5.59 1.61 5.12
CA ARG A 33 5.46 2.99 5.59
C ARG A 33 6.80 3.73 5.68
N TRP A 34 7.70 3.45 4.73
CA TRP A 34 9.04 4.02 4.70
C TRP A 34 8.98 5.54 4.74
N GLN A 35 9.60 6.14 5.76
CA GLN A 35 9.60 7.59 6.00
C GLN A 35 8.18 8.18 6.11
N GLY A 36 7.21 7.42 6.63
CA GLY A 36 5.84 7.88 6.76
C GLY A 36 5.14 8.14 5.42
N ARG A 37 5.64 7.56 4.32
CA ARG A 37 5.04 7.74 2.99
C ARG A 37 3.59 7.30 2.98
N ARG A 38 2.74 8.19 2.49
CA ARG A 38 1.31 7.96 2.28
C ARG A 38 1.01 7.88 0.79
N PRO A 39 0.35 6.81 0.32
CA PRO A 39 -0.16 6.75 -1.04
C PRO A 39 -1.31 7.75 -1.19
N THR A 40 -1.52 8.24 -2.41
CA THR A 40 -2.70 9.05 -2.73
C THR A 40 -3.94 8.17 -2.76
N VAL A 41 -5.12 8.77 -2.55
CA VAL A 41 -6.41 8.06 -2.68
C VAL A 41 -6.57 7.43 -4.07
N ASP A 42 -6.10 8.11 -5.12
CA ASP A 42 -6.08 7.56 -6.48
C ASP A 42 -5.23 6.28 -6.58
N LEU A 43 -4.05 6.26 -5.93
CA LEU A 43 -3.23 5.05 -5.91
C LEU A 43 -3.90 3.92 -5.12
N LEU A 44 -4.55 4.23 -4.01
CA LEU A 44 -5.33 3.25 -3.24
C LEU A 44 -6.48 2.67 -4.09
N ALA A 45 -7.17 3.51 -4.87
CA ALA A 45 -8.21 3.06 -5.79
C ALA A 45 -7.66 2.13 -6.88
N ARG A 46 -6.49 2.46 -7.45
CA ARG A 46 -5.79 1.58 -8.41
C ARG A 46 -5.38 0.25 -7.79
N MET A 47 -4.91 0.26 -6.55
CA MET A 47 -4.54 -0.95 -5.82
C MET A 47 -5.74 -1.86 -5.56
N ALA A 48 -6.87 -1.31 -5.09
CA ALA A 48 -8.11 -2.08 -4.89
C ALA A 48 -8.69 -2.63 -6.21
N LYS A 49 -8.55 -1.89 -7.32
CA LYS A 49 -8.91 -2.39 -8.64
C LYS A 49 -7.98 -3.51 -9.12
N ALA A 50 -6.71 -3.47 -8.73
CA ALA A 50 -5.72 -4.47 -9.11
C ALA A 50 -5.81 -5.75 -8.27
N ASP A 51 -6.25 -5.68 -7.02
CA ASP A 51 -6.43 -6.85 -6.16
C ASP A 51 -7.73 -6.72 -5.36
N SER A 52 -8.67 -7.63 -5.59
CA SER A 52 -9.98 -7.64 -4.94
C SER A 52 -9.92 -7.96 -3.45
N ARG A 53 -8.76 -8.38 -2.93
CA ARG A 53 -8.53 -8.57 -1.49
C ARG A 53 -8.28 -7.24 -0.77
N LEU A 54 -8.07 -6.15 -1.50
CA LEU A 54 -7.83 -4.82 -0.95
C LEU A 54 -9.11 -3.98 -0.99
N SER A 55 -9.57 -3.53 0.17
CA SER A 55 -10.60 -2.50 0.27
C SER A 55 -9.99 -1.10 0.30
N ILE A 56 -10.53 -0.18 -0.50
CA ILE A 56 -10.13 1.23 -0.45
C ILE A 56 -10.41 1.82 0.93
N GLU A 57 -11.55 1.48 1.53
CA GLU A 57 -11.97 1.98 2.85
C GLU A 57 -10.98 1.53 3.93
N GLU A 58 -10.61 0.26 3.94
CA GLU A 58 -9.63 -0.29 4.89
C GLU A 58 -8.25 0.35 4.71
N MET A 59 -7.80 0.51 3.46
CA MET A 59 -6.52 1.17 3.19
C MET A 59 -6.54 2.65 3.59
N VAL A 60 -7.61 3.38 3.30
CA VAL A 60 -7.75 4.77 3.72
C VAL A 60 -7.74 4.87 5.24
N GLY A 61 -8.47 4.01 5.96
CA GLY A 61 -8.42 3.92 7.42
C GLY A 61 -7.00 3.66 7.93
N GLU A 62 -6.32 2.66 7.36
CA GLU A 62 -4.93 2.30 7.72
C GLU A 62 -3.94 3.47 7.56
N PHE A 63 -4.10 4.30 6.52
CA PHE A 63 -3.25 5.47 6.29
C PHE A 63 -3.75 6.75 6.97
N ALA A 64 -5.03 6.82 7.39
CA ALA A 64 -5.63 7.94 8.09
C ALA A 64 -5.36 7.91 9.61
N ASP A 65 -5.37 6.72 10.23
CA ASP A 65 -5.19 6.54 11.69
C ASP A 65 -3.79 6.91 12.20
N THR A 66 -2.82 7.13 11.32
CA THR A 66 -1.44 7.52 11.71
C THR A 66 -1.29 9.01 12.03
N ARG A 67 -2.28 9.63 12.66
CA ARG A 67 -2.18 11.00 13.20
C ARG A 67 -1.87 11.06 14.69
N THR A 68 -1.59 9.94 15.34
CA THR A 68 -1.33 9.92 16.79
C THR A 68 -0.16 8.99 17.14
N GLY A 69 0.92 9.58 17.66
CA GLY A 69 2.12 8.93 18.22
C GLY A 69 3.41 9.36 17.49
N ASP A 70 4.32 10.16 18.03
CA ASP A 70 4.44 10.79 19.35
C ASP A 70 5.31 12.05 19.20
N ALA A 71 4.85 13.13 19.84
CA ALA A 71 5.73 14.13 20.41
C ALA A 71 6.05 13.62 21.82
N ALA A 72 7.22 13.04 22.01
CA ALA A 72 7.79 12.70 23.31
C ALA A 72 9.33 12.70 23.20
#